data_AF-A0A1H1V8Y3-F1
#
_entry.id   AF-A0A1H1V8Y3-F1
#
_cell.length_a   1.000
_cell.length_b   1.000
_cell.length_c   1.000
_cell.angle_alpha   90.00
_cell.angle_beta   90.00
_cell.angle_gamma   90.00
#
_symmetry.space_group_name_H-M   'P 1'
#
loop_
_entity.id
_entity.type
_entity.pdbx_description
1 polymer ?
#
loop_
_entity_poly.entity_id
_entity_poly.type
_entity_poly.pdbx_seq_one_letter_code
_entity_poly.pdbx_strand_id
1 'polypeptide(L)'
;MMGAYSIRRLIDSEKSSSLLPTRRIRTYRYALIARVPMLLDRFEPERFYDLRKPARTELEVGRLCNQIIHSFVFQIYLEHDSTTSVVFNSDRDRGKHLHGISFEDLAALFDYVGREDIVDYSGTMIDGIQEVVNRSNHDAVESGRATYSDDDRVLIEWKQEEIPAFDQQILDMVNSRMAELRDNVQRENDHRA
;
A
#
# COMPACT_ATOMS: atom_id res chain seq x y z
N MET A 1 5.49 4.56 -16.04
CA MET A 1 4.06 4.14 -15.95
C MET A 1 3.87 2.80 -15.26
N MET A 2 4.55 1.73 -15.69
CA MET A 2 4.34 0.38 -15.11
C MET A 2 4.53 0.32 -13.60
N GLY A 3 5.56 0.96 -13.02
CA GLY A 3 5.74 0.98 -11.56
C GLY A 3 4.55 1.59 -10.81
N ALA A 4 4.07 2.76 -11.23
CA ALA A 4 2.87 3.38 -10.65
C ALA A 4 1.61 2.51 -10.81
N TYR A 5 1.47 1.81 -11.95
CA TYR A 5 0.39 0.85 -12.16
C TYR A 5 0.47 -0.34 -11.20
N SER A 6 1.66 -0.92 -11.02
CA SER A 6 1.88 -2.01 -10.07
C SER A 6 1.53 -1.59 -8.65
N ILE A 7 1.98 -0.42 -8.19
CA ILE A 7 1.60 0.13 -6.87
C ILE A 7 0.09 0.29 -6.77
N ARG A 8 -0.56 0.87 -7.79
CA ARG A 8 -2.01 1.04 -7.80
C ARG A 8 -2.74 -0.30 -7.68
N ARG A 9 -2.25 -1.35 -8.35
CA ARG A 9 -2.80 -2.71 -8.26
C ARG A 9 -2.61 -3.33 -6.88
N LEU A 10 -1.48 -3.10 -6.23
CA LEU A 10 -1.26 -3.56 -4.85
C LEU A 10 -2.24 -2.88 -3.89
N ILE A 11 -2.40 -1.57 -4.01
CA ILE A 11 -3.39 -0.79 -3.24
C ILE A 11 -4.81 -1.33 -3.47
N ASP A 12 -5.22 -1.52 -4.73
CA ASP A 12 -6.59 -1.94 -5.08
C ASP A 12 -6.89 -3.40 -4.70
N SER A 13 -5.86 -4.22 -4.47
CA SER A 13 -6.00 -5.62 -4.04
C SER A 13 -5.76 -5.82 -2.55
N GLU A 14 -5.58 -4.73 -1.79
CA GLU A 14 -5.27 -4.76 -0.35
C GLU A 14 -4.00 -5.57 -0.04
N LYS A 15 -3.08 -5.60 -1.02
CA LYS A 15 -1.77 -6.26 -0.92
C LYS A 15 -0.67 -5.23 -0.71
N SER A 16 -0.91 -4.26 0.15
CA SER A 16 0.07 -3.25 0.56
C SER A 16 -0.43 -2.62 1.85
N SER A 17 0.41 -1.85 2.53
CA SER A 17 0.01 -1.07 3.70
C SER A 17 -1.27 -0.27 3.44
N SER A 18 -2.21 -0.33 4.39
CA SER A 18 -3.44 0.48 4.39
C SER A 18 -3.15 2.00 4.44
N LEU A 19 -1.96 2.39 4.92
CA LEU A 19 -1.49 3.79 4.92
C LEU A 19 -0.79 4.20 3.62
N LEU A 20 -0.38 3.25 2.77
CA LEU A 20 0.33 3.57 1.53
C LEU A 20 -0.42 4.59 0.66
N PRO A 21 -1.75 4.48 0.42
CA PRO A 21 -2.45 5.40 -0.47
C PRO A 21 -2.42 6.86 -0.01
N THR A 22 -2.41 7.10 1.30
CA THR A 22 -2.45 8.43 1.92
C THR A 22 -1.06 8.98 2.27
N ARG A 23 -0.01 8.15 2.18
CA ARG A 23 1.38 8.60 2.33
C ARG A 23 1.67 9.73 1.35
N ARG A 24 2.32 10.78 1.85
CA ARG A 24 2.63 11.98 1.05
C ARG A 24 4.05 11.95 0.53
N ILE A 25 4.18 12.25 -0.76
CA ILE A 25 5.46 12.33 -1.47
C ILE A 25 5.67 13.78 -1.92
N ARG A 26 6.89 14.28 -1.72
CA ARG A 26 7.29 15.62 -2.10
C ARG A 26 7.24 15.76 -3.62
N THR A 27 6.63 16.83 -4.08
CA THR A 27 6.47 17.13 -5.51
C THR A 27 6.55 18.63 -5.76
N TYR A 28 6.52 19.01 -7.02
CA TYR A 28 6.51 20.38 -7.50
C TYR A 28 5.29 20.63 -8.38
N ARG A 29 4.87 21.89 -8.44
CA ARG A 29 3.88 22.38 -9.40
C ARG A 29 4.46 23.52 -10.22
N TYR A 30 4.25 23.45 -11.52
CA TYR A 30 4.61 24.47 -12.48
C TYR A 30 3.31 25.06 -13.04
N ALA A 31 3.12 26.36 -12.86
CA ALA A 31 1.90 27.05 -13.27
C ALA A 31 1.78 27.09 -14.80
N LEU A 32 0.55 27.02 -15.30
CA LEU A 32 0.27 27.32 -16.71
C LEU A 32 0.51 28.81 -16.97
N ILE A 33 1.29 29.13 -18.00
CA ILE A 33 1.64 30.52 -18.36
C ILE A 33 1.17 30.95 -19.76
N ALA A 34 0.79 29.99 -20.59
CA ALA A 34 0.29 30.25 -21.93
C ALA A 34 -1.13 29.68 -22.07
N ARG A 35 -1.44 29.07 -23.21
CA ARG A 35 -2.68 28.33 -23.40
C ARG A 35 -2.59 26.91 -22.89
N VAL A 36 -3.75 26.28 -22.73
CA VAL A 36 -3.84 24.84 -22.44
C VAL A 36 -3.19 24.05 -23.59
N PRO A 37 -2.28 23.09 -23.31
CA PRO A 37 -1.71 22.24 -24.34
C PRO A 37 -2.76 21.33 -24.97
N MET A 38 -2.64 21.10 -26.27
CA MET A 38 -3.45 20.20 -27.07
C MET A 38 -2.69 18.89 -27.35
N LEU A 39 -3.38 17.91 -27.93
CA LEU A 39 -2.83 16.57 -28.10
C LEU A 39 -1.49 16.53 -28.87
N LEU A 40 -1.32 17.42 -29.85
CA LEU A 40 -0.17 17.43 -30.76
C LEU A 40 1.06 18.17 -30.20
N ASP A 41 0.88 19.05 -29.22
CA ASP A 41 1.96 19.89 -28.67
C ASP A 41 2.32 19.52 -27.22
N ARG A 42 1.71 18.48 -26.66
CA ARG A 42 1.94 17.99 -25.30
C ARG A 42 3.38 17.57 -24.98
N PHE A 43 4.23 17.40 -26.00
CA PHE A 43 5.62 16.96 -25.86
C PHE A 43 6.61 18.10 -25.60
N GLU A 44 6.13 19.34 -25.60
CA GLU A 44 6.92 20.56 -25.34
C GLU A 44 6.34 21.34 -24.15
N PRO A 45 6.24 20.74 -22.95
CA PRO A 45 5.55 21.34 -21.82
C PRO A 45 6.18 22.68 -21.37
N GLU A 46 7.47 22.90 -21.61
CA GLU A 46 8.16 24.17 -21.36
C GLU A 46 7.54 25.37 -22.11
N ARG A 47 6.79 25.15 -23.18
CA ARG A 47 6.07 26.21 -23.91
C ARG A 47 4.81 26.67 -23.19
N PHE A 48 4.27 25.86 -22.29
CA PHE A 48 2.96 26.06 -21.67
C PHE A 48 3.05 26.28 -20.17
N TYR A 49 4.08 25.75 -19.51
CA TYR A 49 4.25 25.81 -18.06
C TYR A 49 5.56 26.50 -17.68
N ASP A 50 5.57 27.22 -16.54
CA ASP A 50 6.79 27.85 -16.02
C ASP A 50 7.65 26.87 -15.23
N LEU A 51 8.50 26.12 -15.92
CA LEU A 51 9.44 25.17 -15.30
C LEU A 51 10.51 25.83 -14.43
N ARG A 52 10.70 27.16 -14.54
CA ARG A 52 11.75 27.90 -13.81
C ARG A 52 11.31 28.33 -12.41
N LYS A 53 10.00 28.32 -12.13
CA LYS A 53 9.44 28.76 -10.85
C LYS A 53 8.55 27.67 -10.24
N PRO A 54 9.13 26.54 -9.80
CA PRO A 54 8.37 25.49 -9.13
C PRO A 54 7.80 25.97 -7.79
N ALA A 55 6.54 25.66 -7.54
CA ALA A 55 5.96 25.67 -6.20
C ALA A 55 6.11 24.30 -5.55
N ARG A 56 6.72 24.21 -4.37
CA ARG A 56 6.80 22.97 -3.59
C ARG A 56 5.41 22.54 -3.13
N THR A 57 5.13 21.25 -3.23
CA THR A 57 3.85 20.66 -2.81
C THR A 57 4.06 19.19 -2.45
N GLU A 58 2.97 18.51 -2.13
CA GLU A 58 2.95 17.09 -1.84
C GLU A 58 1.77 16.44 -2.55
N LEU A 59 1.95 15.18 -2.94
CA LEU A 59 0.87 14.33 -3.44
C LEU A 59 0.80 13.06 -2.62
N GLU A 60 -0.42 12.64 -2.31
CA GLU A 60 -0.67 11.31 -1.79
C GLU A 60 -0.31 10.25 -2.84
N VAL A 61 0.30 9.14 -2.44
CA VAL A 61 0.77 8.08 -3.36
C VAL A 61 -0.36 7.59 -4.28
N GLY A 62 -1.57 7.41 -3.75
CA GLY A 62 -2.73 7.00 -4.57
C GLY A 62 -3.02 7.99 -5.69
N ARG A 63 -2.98 9.29 -5.38
CA ARG A 63 -3.18 10.37 -6.36
C ARG A 63 -2.01 10.48 -7.34
N LEU A 64 -0.78 10.35 -6.85
CA LEU A 64 0.43 10.34 -7.67
C LEU A 64 0.36 9.22 -8.71
N CYS A 65 0.05 7.99 -8.28
CA CYS A 65 -0.07 6.84 -9.18
C CYS A 65 -1.17 7.07 -10.22
N ASN A 66 -2.34 7.56 -9.79
CA ASN A 66 -3.44 7.87 -10.70
C ASN A 66 -3.03 8.92 -11.76
N GLN A 67 -2.32 9.98 -11.36
CA GLN A 67 -1.86 11.02 -12.29
C GLN A 67 -0.80 10.50 -13.27
N ILE A 68 0.10 9.61 -12.83
CA ILE A 68 1.11 9.00 -13.71
C ILE A 68 0.47 8.02 -14.69
N ILE A 69 -0.50 7.20 -14.27
CA ILE A 69 -1.15 6.21 -15.13
C ILE A 69 -2.04 6.90 -16.18
N HIS A 70 -2.76 7.94 -15.78
CA HIS A 70 -3.69 8.70 -16.64
C HIS A 70 -3.09 10.02 -17.11
N SER A 71 -1.77 10.04 -17.32
CA SER A 71 -1.08 11.26 -17.68
C SER A 71 -1.38 11.68 -19.11
N PHE A 72 -1.70 12.94 -19.32
CA PHE A 72 -1.73 13.61 -20.61
C PHE A 72 -0.33 14.03 -21.04
N VAL A 73 0.40 14.77 -20.19
CA VAL A 73 1.86 14.95 -20.31
C VAL A 73 2.55 13.94 -19.39
N PHE A 74 3.55 13.22 -19.88
CA PHE A 74 4.49 12.45 -19.07
C PHE A 74 5.86 12.50 -19.74
N GLN A 75 6.83 13.14 -19.10
CA GLN A 75 8.15 13.35 -19.68
C GLN A 75 9.22 13.24 -18.61
N ILE A 76 10.35 12.65 -19.00
CA ILE A 76 11.52 12.49 -18.16
C ILE A 76 12.56 13.47 -18.68
N TYR A 77 13.05 14.36 -17.80
CA TYR A 77 14.16 15.25 -18.08
C TYR A 77 15.42 14.64 -17.51
N LEU A 78 16.38 14.38 -18.41
CA LEU A 78 17.72 13.94 -18.08
C LEU A 78 18.59 15.19 -17.98
N GLU A 79 19.06 15.51 -16.78
CA GLU A 79 20.07 16.55 -16.60
C GLU A 79 21.46 15.93 -16.58
N HIS A 80 22.46 16.60 -17.17
CA HIS A 80 23.82 16.06 -17.25
C HIS A 80 24.52 16.02 -15.88
N ASP A 81 24.21 16.97 -14.99
CA ASP A 81 24.91 17.19 -13.72
C ASP A 81 23.97 17.16 -12.49
N SER A 82 22.70 16.78 -12.67
CA SER A 82 21.69 16.82 -11.59
C SER A 82 20.74 15.62 -11.64
N THR A 83 19.90 15.51 -10.60
CA THR A 83 18.88 14.47 -10.49
C THR A 83 17.87 14.55 -11.64
N THR A 84 17.76 13.47 -12.40
CA THR A 84 16.67 13.24 -13.36
C THR A 84 15.31 13.61 -12.74
N SER A 85 14.47 14.33 -13.46
CA SER A 85 13.12 14.68 -12.99
C SER A 85 12.05 14.13 -13.91
N VAL A 86 10.89 13.83 -13.34
CA VAL A 86 9.72 13.39 -14.09
C VAL A 86 8.64 14.46 -13.95
N VAL A 87 8.14 14.94 -15.09
CA VAL A 87 6.99 15.84 -15.11
C VAL A 87 5.78 15.14 -15.67
N PHE A 88 4.61 15.47 -15.12
CA PHE A 88 3.37 14.86 -15.55
C PHE A 88 2.15 15.72 -15.21
N ASN A 89 1.05 15.52 -15.93
CA ASN A 89 -0.28 15.96 -15.52
C ASN A 89 -1.33 15.06 -16.16
N SER A 90 -2.57 15.08 -15.66
CA SER A 90 -3.71 14.45 -16.32
C SER A 90 -4.41 15.40 -17.29
N ASP A 91 -5.30 14.86 -18.13
CA ASP A 91 -6.16 15.67 -19.00
C ASP A 91 -7.04 16.66 -18.20
N ARG A 92 -7.41 16.30 -16.96
CA ARG A 92 -8.16 17.18 -16.04
C ARG A 92 -7.33 18.34 -15.50
N ASP A 93 -6.02 18.14 -15.33
CA ASP A 93 -5.13 19.11 -14.70
C ASP A 93 -4.27 19.90 -15.69
N ARG A 94 -4.25 19.54 -16.98
CA ARG A 94 -3.49 20.25 -18.03
C ARG A 94 -3.83 21.74 -18.15
N GLY A 95 -5.05 22.13 -17.80
CA GLY A 95 -5.47 23.53 -17.76
C GLY A 95 -5.08 24.30 -16.50
N LYS A 96 -4.35 23.68 -15.55
CA LYS A 96 -4.04 24.24 -14.24
C LYS A 96 -2.54 24.30 -13.99
N HIS A 97 -1.88 23.15 -13.98
CA HIS A 97 -0.47 23.03 -13.66
C HIS A 97 0.12 21.72 -14.19
N LEU A 98 1.45 21.69 -14.26
CA LEU A 98 2.24 20.50 -14.45
C LEU A 98 2.83 20.07 -13.11
N HIS A 99 2.79 18.79 -12.79
CA HIS A 99 3.48 18.23 -11.62
C HIS A 99 4.92 17.90 -11.99
N GLY A 100 5.80 17.98 -10.99
CA GLY A 100 7.16 17.46 -11.05
C GLY A 100 7.46 16.59 -9.84
N ILE A 101 8.27 15.55 -10.04
CA ILE A 101 8.84 14.72 -8.98
C ILE A 101 10.30 14.43 -9.32
N SER A 102 11.17 14.39 -8.30
CA SER A 102 12.54 13.93 -8.51
C SER A 102 12.54 12.42 -8.79
N PHE A 103 13.50 11.95 -9.58
CA PHE A 103 13.64 10.51 -9.79
C PHE A 103 14.01 9.77 -8.50
N GLU A 104 14.76 10.42 -7.61
CA GLU A 104 15.11 9.90 -6.28
C GLU A 104 13.87 9.65 -5.42
N ASP A 105 12.96 10.62 -5.30
CA ASP A 105 11.72 10.44 -4.53
C ASP A 105 10.85 9.33 -5.13
N LEU A 106 10.79 9.24 -6.46
CA LEU A 106 10.04 8.20 -7.15
C LEU A 106 10.67 6.81 -6.97
N ALA A 107 12.00 6.71 -7.02
CA ALA A 107 12.74 5.48 -6.79
C ALA A 107 12.63 5.03 -5.33
N ALA A 108 12.71 5.95 -4.37
CA ALA A 108 12.52 5.67 -2.95
C ALA A 108 11.10 5.14 -2.67
N LEU A 109 10.07 5.66 -3.35
CA LEU A 109 8.73 5.11 -3.27
C LEU A 109 8.67 3.66 -3.80
N PHE A 110 9.33 3.38 -4.93
CA PHE A 110 9.34 2.02 -5.49
C PHE A 110 10.11 1.03 -4.61
N ASP A 111 11.24 1.44 -4.04
CA ASP A 111 12.01 0.64 -3.09
C ASP A 111 11.22 0.38 -1.80
N TYR A 112 10.57 1.42 -1.25
CA TYR A 112 9.68 1.28 -0.10
C TYR A 112 8.59 0.22 -0.35
N VAL A 113 7.86 0.31 -1.48
CA VAL A 113 6.81 -0.67 -1.78
C VAL A 113 7.38 -2.05 -2.08
N GLY A 114 8.54 -2.13 -2.74
CA GLY A 114 9.19 -3.39 -3.07
C GLY A 114 9.70 -4.16 -1.86
N ARG A 115 9.89 -3.48 -0.72
CA ARG A 115 10.30 -4.07 0.55
C ARG A 115 9.15 -4.38 1.50
N GLU A 116 7.92 -3.95 1.19
CA GLU A 116 6.76 -4.36 1.99
C GLU A 116 6.55 -5.88 1.84
N ASP A 117 6.59 -6.58 2.97
CA ASP A 117 6.21 -7.98 3.06
C ASP A 117 4.70 -8.07 3.32
N ILE A 118 4.03 -8.97 2.62
CA ILE A 118 2.57 -9.09 2.62
C ILE A 118 2.21 -10.58 2.67
N VAL A 119 2.54 -11.23 3.77
CA VAL A 119 2.14 -12.62 4.02
C VAL A 119 1.85 -12.80 5.51
N ASP A 120 0.62 -13.19 5.84
CA ASP A 120 0.25 -13.71 7.17
C ASP A 120 -0.18 -15.19 7.00
N TYR A 121 0.33 -16.04 7.89
CA TYR A 121 -0.04 -17.45 7.96
C TYR A 121 -0.82 -17.66 9.24
N SER A 122 -2.12 -17.92 9.13
CA SER A 122 -2.96 -18.27 10.28
C SER A 122 -3.48 -19.69 10.11
N GLY A 123 -3.30 -20.55 11.11
CA GLY A 123 -3.86 -21.90 11.07
C GLY A 123 -3.78 -22.58 12.43
N THR A 124 -4.77 -23.39 12.74
CA THR A 124 -4.78 -24.26 13.92
C THR A 124 -4.13 -25.59 13.56
N MET A 125 -3.11 -26.01 14.33
CA MET A 125 -2.49 -27.34 14.19
C MET A 125 -3.46 -28.51 14.40
N ILE A 126 -4.65 -28.22 14.95
CA ILE A 126 -5.68 -29.19 15.34
C ILE A 126 -6.46 -29.70 14.11
N ASP A 127 -6.81 -28.83 13.17
CA ASP A 127 -7.64 -29.17 12.01
C ASP A 127 -6.82 -29.34 10.72
N GLY A 128 -5.53 -29.01 10.75
CA GLY A 128 -4.63 -29.05 9.58
C GLY A 128 -4.96 -27.99 8.52
N ILE A 129 -5.86 -27.05 8.81
CA ILE A 129 -6.24 -25.97 7.91
C ILE A 129 -5.26 -24.81 8.12
N GLN A 130 -4.47 -24.53 7.09
CA GLN A 130 -3.62 -23.34 7.02
C GLN A 130 -4.30 -22.32 6.10
N GLU A 131 -4.75 -21.20 6.67
CA GLU A 131 -5.24 -20.06 5.91
C GLU A 131 -4.09 -19.07 5.68
N VAL A 132 -3.82 -18.80 4.40
CA VAL A 132 -2.91 -17.71 4.01
C VAL A 132 -3.75 -16.47 3.83
N VAL A 133 -3.56 -15.48 4.70
CA VAL A 133 -4.24 -14.19 4.60
C VAL A 133 -3.22 -13.16 4.13
N ASN A 134 -3.54 -12.42 3.07
CA ASN A 134 -2.72 -11.28 2.70
C ASN A 134 -2.96 -10.20 3.75
N ARG A 135 -1.92 -9.87 4.52
CA ARG A 135 -1.96 -8.77 5.49
C ARG A 135 -0.68 -7.98 5.35
N SER A 136 -0.79 -6.66 5.31
CA SER A 136 0.39 -5.80 5.18
C SER A 136 1.18 -5.73 6.49
N ASN A 137 2.47 -5.39 6.39
CA ASN A 137 3.31 -5.11 7.55
C ASN A 137 2.69 -4.10 8.52
N HIS A 138 2.02 -3.07 7.99
CA HIS A 138 1.36 -2.08 8.83
C HIS A 138 0.19 -2.65 9.62
N ASP A 139 -0.68 -3.41 8.97
CA ASP A 139 -1.84 -4.01 9.62
C ASP A 139 -1.42 -5.08 10.63
N ALA A 140 -0.30 -5.77 10.39
CA ALA A 140 0.33 -6.69 11.34
C ALA A 140 0.79 -5.96 12.62
N VAL A 141 1.37 -4.77 12.48
CA VAL A 141 1.77 -3.93 13.63
C VAL A 141 0.56 -3.33 14.35
N GLU A 142 -0.42 -2.78 13.63
CA GLU A 142 -1.64 -2.21 14.25
C GLU A 142 -2.48 -3.26 14.98
N SER A 143 -2.56 -4.48 14.45
CA SER A 143 -3.19 -5.60 15.15
C SER A 143 -2.39 -6.09 16.38
N GLY A 144 -1.24 -5.48 16.66
CA GLY A 144 -0.39 -5.79 17.80
C GLY A 144 0.44 -7.07 17.66
N ARG A 145 0.35 -7.74 16.51
CA ARG A 145 1.01 -9.02 16.21
C ARG A 145 2.47 -8.88 15.79
N ALA A 146 2.87 -7.68 15.39
CA ALA A 146 4.25 -7.38 15.04
C ALA A 146 4.69 -6.03 15.60
N THR A 147 5.98 -5.75 15.54
CA THR A 147 6.57 -4.44 15.78
C THR A 147 7.50 -4.08 14.64
N TYR A 148 7.60 -2.79 14.30
CA TYR A 148 8.63 -2.36 13.35
C TYR A 148 10.01 -2.57 13.93
N SER A 149 10.91 -3.16 13.14
CA SER A 149 12.32 -3.32 13.49
C SER A 149 13.21 -2.24 12.88
N ASP A 150 12.66 -1.38 12.03
CA ASP A 150 13.34 -0.26 11.40
C ASP A 150 12.57 1.07 11.56
N ASP A 151 13.32 2.17 11.51
CA ASP A 151 12.77 3.53 11.62
C ASP A 151 11.89 3.91 10.43
N ASP A 152 12.15 3.31 9.27
CA ASP A 152 11.40 3.54 8.03
C ASP A 152 10.05 2.80 8.01
N ARG A 153 9.78 1.97 9.02
CA ARG A 153 8.54 1.20 9.22
C ARG A 153 8.24 0.25 8.06
N VAL A 154 9.27 -0.39 7.54
CA VAL A 154 9.19 -1.31 6.41
C VAL A 154 9.35 -2.74 6.90
N LEU A 155 10.28 -2.98 7.80
CA LEU A 155 10.58 -4.30 8.36
C LEU A 155 9.79 -4.52 9.65
N ILE A 156 9.27 -5.73 9.81
CA ILE A 156 8.52 -6.11 11.00
C ILE A 156 9.12 -7.36 11.66
N GLU A 157 9.04 -7.39 12.98
CA GLU A 157 9.28 -8.56 13.81
C GLU A 157 7.96 -9.08 14.34
N TRP A 158 7.62 -10.31 14.00
CA TRP A 158 6.44 -10.98 14.51
C TRP A 158 6.61 -11.30 16.00
N LYS A 159 5.62 -10.91 16.81
CA LYS A 159 5.54 -11.36 18.19
C LYS A 159 5.15 -12.83 18.17
N GLN A 160 5.99 -13.69 18.74
CA GLN A 160 5.60 -15.07 19.02
C GLN A 160 4.40 -15.05 19.97
N GLU A 161 3.23 -15.48 19.49
CA GLU A 161 2.20 -15.95 20.41
C GLU A 161 2.74 -17.21 21.09
N GLU A 162 2.71 -17.24 22.43
CA GLU A 162 2.96 -18.48 23.17
C GLU A 162 1.86 -19.47 22.80
N ILE A 163 2.18 -20.37 21.87
CA ILE A 163 1.31 -21.49 21.56
C ILE A 163 1.30 -22.38 22.82
N PRO A 164 0.12 -22.62 23.43
CA PRO A 164 0.04 -23.55 24.55
C PRO A 164 0.63 -24.88 24.11
N ALA A 165 1.31 -25.57 25.02
CA ALA A 165 1.85 -26.90 24.73
C ALA A 165 0.76 -27.78 24.09
N PHE A 166 1.12 -28.55 23.07
CA PHE A 166 0.20 -29.38 22.28
C PHE A 166 -0.79 -30.17 23.16
N ASP A 167 -0.30 -30.70 24.29
CA ASP A 167 -1.10 -31.46 25.25
C ASP A 167 -2.23 -30.63 25.89
N GLN A 168 -1.98 -29.34 26.14
CA GLN A 168 -2.97 -28.42 26.72
C GLN A 168 -4.09 -28.12 25.72
N GLN A 169 -3.77 -27.93 24.44
CA GLN A 169 -4.77 -27.72 23.39
C GLN A 169 -5.65 -28.97 23.18
N ILE A 170 -5.07 -30.17 23.22
CA ILE A 170 -5.84 -31.42 23.15
C ILE A 170 -6.78 -31.54 24.35
N LEU A 171 -6.31 -31.23 25.56
CA LEU A 171 -7.13 -31.25 26.76
C LEU A 171 -8.30 -30.27 26.69
N ASP A 172 -8.06 -29.04 26.22
CA ASP A 172 -9.10 -28.02 26.08
C ASP A 172 -10.14 -28.41 25.01
N MET A 173 -9.69 -28.96 23.89
CA MET A 173 -10.57 -29.49 22.84
C MET A 173 -11.46 -30.63 23.37
N VAL A 174 -10.86 -31.60 24.07
CA VAL A 174 -11.62 -32.72 24.67
C VAL A 174 -12.62 -32.20 25.69
N ASN A 175 -12.23 -31.24 26.53
CA ASN A 175 -13.12 -30.64 27.52
C ASN A 175 -14.31 -29.92 26.88
N SER A 176 -14.07 -29.14 25.82
CA SER A 176 -15.13 -28.44 25.08
C SER A 176 -16.11 -29.43 24.44
N ARG A 177 -15.61 -30.47 23.78
CA ARG A 177 -16.45 -31.51 23.14
C ARG A 177 -17.25 -32.32 24.16
N MET A 178 -16.65 -32.59 25.33
CA MET A 178 -17.34 -33.25 26.44
C MET A 178 -18.42 -32.36 27.07
N ALA A 179 -18.23 -31.04 27.10
CA ALA A 179 -19.25 -30.10 27.57
C ALA A 179 -20.45 -30.05 26.59
N GLU A 180 -20.20 -29.99 25.28
CA GLU A 180 -21.26 -30.04 24.26
C GLU A 180 -22.07 -31.34 24.31
N LEU A 181 -21.41 -32.48 24.50
CA LEU A 181 -22.09 -33.77 24.66
C LEU A 181 -22.95 -33.80 25.92
N ARG A 182 -22.47 -33.24 27.03
CA ARG A 182 -23.25 -33.14 28.27
C ARG A 182 -24.48 -32.26 28.10
N ASP A 183 -24.35 -31.12 27.43
CA ASP A 183 -25.46 -30.22 27.13
C ASP A 183 -26.51 -30.87 26.23
N ASN A 184 -26.09 -31.62 25.20
CA ASN A 184 -27.01 -32.32 24.32
C ASN A 184 -27.78 -33.44 25.03
N VAL A 185 -27.10 -34.21 25.90
CA VAL A 185 -27.75 -35.24 26.72
C VAL A 185 -28.75 -34.63 27.70
N GLN A 186 -28.43 -33.47 28.28
CA GLN A 186 -29.34 -32.76 29.18
C GLN A 186 -30.60 -32.27 28.44
N ARG A 187 -30.45 -31.68 27.23
CA ARG A 187 -31.58 -31.25 26.40
C ARG A 187 -32.47 -32.41 25.96
N GLU A 188 -31.90 -33.57 25.64
CA GLU A 188 -32.68 -34.78 25.31
C GLU A 188 -33.48 -35.32 26.49
N ASN A 189 -32.94 -35.23 27.71
CA ASN A 189 -33.64 -35.63 28.92
C ASN A 189 -34.76 -34.64 29.30
N ASP A 190 -34.54 -33.34 29.14
CA ASP A 190 -35.54 -32.30 29.41
C ASP A 190 -36.71 -32.31 28.40
N HIS A 191 -36.52 -32.88 27.20
CA HIS A 191 -37.60 -33.09 26.21
C HIS A 191 -38.41 -34.37 26.41
N ARG A 192 -37.96 -35.28 27.30
CA ARG A 192 -38.63 -36.56 27.59
C ARG A 192 -39.42 -36.56 28.91
N ALA A 193 -39.31 -35.49 29.71
CA ALA A 193 -40.08 -35.28 30.94
C ALA A 193 -41.31 -34.39 30.69
#